data_AF-A0A5S4EHR4-F1
#
_entry.id   AF-A0A5S4EHR4-F1
#
_cell.length_a   1.000
_cell.length_b   1.000
_cell.length_c   1.000
_cell.angle_alpha   90.00
_cell.angle_beta   90.00
_cell.angle_gamma   90.00
#
_symmetry.space_group_name_H-M   'P 1'
#
loop_
_entity.id
_entity.type
_entity.pdbx_description
1 polymer ?
#
loop_
_entity_poly.entity_id
_entity_poly.type
_entity_poly.pdbx_seq_one_letter_code
_entity_poly.pdbx_strand_id
1 'polypeptide(L)' 'MLKRFVVLKSERAALFKEGDFERILSAGRYYFFDPVNRLSVQSWKLDAPMRDITGEHQGRVSRLPSRAM' A
#
# COMPACT_ATOMS: atom_id res chain seq x y z
N MET A 1 -6.83 21.96 -12.47
CA MET A 1 -5.97 22.40 -11.36
C MET A 1 -4.66 21.61 -11.40
N LEU A 2 -3.56 22.18 -10.91
CA LEU A 2 -2.28 21.48 -10.89
C LEU A 2 -2.12 20.71 -9.57
N LYS A 3 -1.83 19.41 -9.66
CA LYS A 3 -1.50 18.53 -8.54
C LYS A 3 0.00 18.24 -8.55
N ARG A 4 0.60 18.25 -7.37
CA ARG A 4 2.01 17.92 -7.17
C ARG A 4 2.15 16.60 -6.42
N PHE A 5 2.93 15.67 -6.96
CA PHE A 5 3.27 14.40 -6.33
C PHE A 5 4.79 14.27 -6.19
N VAL A 6 5.23 13.75 -5.05
CA VAL A 6 6.64 13.49 -4.76
C VAL A 6 6.79 12.01 -4.48
N VAL A 7 7.68 11.35 -5.22
CA VAL A 7 8.04 9.94 -5.03
C VAL A 7 9.45 9.90 -4.47
N LEU A 8 9.62 9.28 -3.30
CA LEU A 8 10.93 9.17 -2.65
C LEU A 8 11.84 8.17 -3.37
N LYS A 9 13.15 8.24 -3.12
CA LYS A 9 14.13 7.30 -3.68
C LYS A 9 13.88 5.84 -3.29
N SER A 10 13.34 5.62 -2.09
CA SER A 10 12.97 4.32 -1.56
C SER A 10 11.55 3.91 -1.96
N GLU A 11 10.91 4.62 -2.90
CA GLU A 11 9.53 4.38 -3.28
C GLU A 11 9.36 4.25 -4.79
N ARG A 12 8.24 3.61 -5.16
CA ARG A 12 7.64 3.72 -6.48
C ARG A 12 6.20 4.12 -6.33
N ALA A 13 5.64 4.68 -7.40
CA ALA A 13 4.23 5.00 -7.42
C ALA A 13 3.58 4.57 -8.73
N ALA A 14 2.36 4.04 -8.67
CA ALA A 14 1.52 3.80 -9.82
C ALA A 14 0.60 5.01 -10.01
N LEU A 15 0.63 5.58 -11.22
CA LEU A 15 -0.32 6.58 -11.64
C LEU A 15 -1.52 5.89 -12.28
N PHE A 16 -2.70 6.29 -11.84
CA PHE A 16 -3.96 5.86 -12.40
C PHE A 16 -4.73 7.07 -12.93
N LYS A 17 -5.44 6.85 -14.02
CA LYS A 17 -6.37 7.81 -14.62
C LYS A 17 -7.73 7.13 -14.70
N GLU A 18 -8.71 7.68 -13.99
CA GLU A 18 -10.07 7.10 -13.93
C GLU A 18 -10.10 5.65 -13.41
N GLY A 19 -9.11 5.24 -12.63
CA GLY A 19 -8.97 3.86 -12.14
C GLY A 19 -8.13 2.97 -13.04
N ASP A 20 -7.84 3.39 -14.28
CA ASP A 20 -6.98 2.65 -15.19
C ASP A 20 -5.51 2.93 -14.90
N PHE A 21 -4.71 1.86 -14.88
CA PHE A 21 -3.27 1.97 -14.72
C PHE A 21 -2.66 2.65 -15.94
N GLU A 22 -1.91 3.73 -15.72
CA GLU A 22 -1.28 4.48 -16.80
C GLU A 22 0.22 4.15 -16.87
N ARG A 23 0.94 4.32 -15.74
CA ARG A 23 2.38 4.03 -15.65
C ARG A 23 2.91 3.97 -14.22
N ILE A 24 4.10 3.42 -14.08
CA ILE A 24 4.92 3.54 -12.86
C ILE A 24 5.77 4.80 -12.93
N LEU A 25 5.77 5.57 -11.85
CA LEU A 25 6.62 6.72 -11.61
C LEU A 25 7.87 6.29 -10.84
N SER A 26 9.04 6.71 -11.31
CA SER A 26 10.31 6.63 -10.56
C SER A 26 10.39 7.73 -9.51
N ALA A 27 11.35 7.61 -8.59
CA ALA A 27 11.67 8.67 -7.63
C ALA A 27 11.85 10.03 -8.33
N GLY A 28 11.14 11.05 -7.86
CA GLY A 28 11.08 12.33 -8.54
C GLY A 28 9.92 13.21 -8.08
N ARG A 29 9.84 14.40 -8.70
CA ARG A 29 8.75 15.35 -8.49
C ARG A 29 7.93 15.45 -9.76
N TYR A 30 6.62 15.23 -9.65
CA TYR A 30 5.70 15.25 -10.77
C TYR A 30 4.63 16.30 -10.57
N TYR A 31 4.29 16.99 -11.65
CA TYR A 31 3.18 17.93 -11.71
C TYR A 31 2.20 17.42 -12.76
N PHE A 32 0.96 17.20 -12.32
CA PHE A 32 -0.12 16.76 -13.22
C PHE A 32 -1.23 17.79 -13.24
N PHE A 33 -1.75 18.05 -14.43
CA PHE A 33 -2.94 18.88 -14.58
C PHE A 33 -4.18 17.99 -14.51
N ASP A 34 -4.99 18.19 -13.47
CA ASP A 34 -6.20 17.43 -13.22
C ASP A 34 -7.32 18.37 -12.76
N PRO A 35 -8.12 18.93 -13.69
CA PRO A 35 -9.23 19.82 -13.36
C PRO A 35 -10.48 19.09 -12.86
N VAL A 36 -10.59 17.77 -13.10
CA VAL A 36 -11.77 16.95 -12.79
C VAL A 36 -11.51 15.87 -11.73
N ASN A 37 -10.37 15.95 -11.05
CA ASN A 37 -9.96 15.03 -9.99
C ASN A 37 -9.93 13.55 -10.39
N ARG A 38 -9.51 13.25 -11.63
CA ARG A 38 -9.50 11.90 -12.20
C ARG A 38 -8.17 11.16 -12.04
N LEU A 39 -7.12 11.85 -11.61
CA LEU A 39 -5.81 11.27 -11.38
C LEU A 39 -5.65 10.84 -9.92
N SER A 40 -5.26 9.58 -9.73
CA SER A 40 -4.88 9.03 -8.43
C SER A 40 -3.48 8.42 -8.51
N VAL A 41 -2.75 8.49 -7.39
CA VAL A 41 -1.38 7.97 -7.28
C VAL A 41 -1.33 7.09 -6.05
N GLN A 42 -0.87 5.84 -6.21
CA GLN A 42 -0.59 4.94 -5.10
C GLN A 42 0.91 4.69 -5.03
N SER A 43 1.52 4.98 -3.89
CA SER A 43 2.94 4.74 -3.64
C SER A 43 3.18 3.57 -2.72
N TRP A 44 4.29 2.87 -2.92
CA TRP A 44 4.76 1.82 -2.04
C TRP A 44 6.27 1.93 -1.85
N LYS A 45 6.71 1.49 -0.67
CA LYS A 45 8.11 1.39 -0.30
C LYS A 45 8.75 0.19 -0.99
N LEU A 46 9.92 0.41 -1.57
CA LEU A 46 10.78 -0.63 -2.13
C LEU A 46 11.58 -1.36 -1.06
N ASP A 47 11.76 -0.73 0.10
CA ASP A 47 12.46 -1.25 1.27
C ASP A 47 11.51 -1.85 2.32
N ALA A 48 10.23 -2.06 1.96
CA ALA A 48 9.30 -2.71 2.86
C ALA A 48 9.80 -4.14 3.15
N PRO A 49 9.97 -4.53 4.43
CA PRO A 49 10.35 -5.89 4.76
C PRO A 49 9.28 -6.85 4.23
N MET A 50 9.71 -7.98 3.68
CA MET A 50 8.80 -9.06 3.31
C MET A 50 8.00 -9.42 4.57
N ARG A 51 6.70 -9.15 4.56
CA ARG A 51 5.84 -9.60 5.64
C ARG A 51 5.74 -11.10 5.52
N ASP A 52 6.34 -11.80 6.47
CA ASP A 52 6.12 -13.22 6.66
C ASP A 52 4.62 -13.43 6.89
N ILE A 53 3.94 -13.95 5.88
CA ILE A 53 2.53 -14.33 5.96
C ILE A 53 2.45 -15.67 6.72
N THR A 54 3.04 -15.73 7.91
CA THR A 54 2.84 -16.87 8.80
C THR A 54 1.45 -16.68 9.39
N GLY A 55 0.48 -17.35 8.78
CA GLY A 55 -0.89 -17.39 9.25
C GLY A 55 -0.89 -17.74 10.74
N GLU A 56 -1.24 -16.75 11.56
CA GLU A 56 -1.66 -16.94 12.93
C GLU A 56 -2.96 -17.74 12.90
N HIS A 57 -2.82 -19.06 12.77
CA HIS A 57 -3.80 -20.01 13.26
C HIS A 57 -3.90 -19.78 14.76
N GLN A 58 -4.79 -18.86 15.13
CA GLN A 58 -5.25 -18.63 16.50
C GLN A 58 -6.02 -19.87 16.95
N GLY A 59 -5.29 -20.95 17.18
CA GLY A 59 -5.73 -22.11 17.94
C GLY A 59 -5.93 -21.67 19.37
N ARG A 60 -7.15 -21.24 19.67
CA ARG A 60 -7.65 -21.07 21.02
C ARG A 60 -7.57 -22.43 21.70
N VAL A 61 -6.45 -22.74 22.37
CA VAL A 61 -6.38 -23.87 23.29
C VAL A 61 -7.27 -23.51 24.47
N SER A 62 -8.53 -23.91 24.38
CA SER A 62 -9.46 -23.95 25.50
C SER A 62 -8.87 -24.86 26.57
N ARG A 63 -8.17 -24.28 27.54
CA ARG A 63 -7.89 -24.94 28.81
C ARG A 63 -9.22 -25.18 29.50
N LEU A 64 -9.75 -26.40 29.39
CA LEU A 64 -10.77 -26.92 30.29
C LEU A 64 -10.16 -26.98 31.70
N PRO A 65 -10.78 -26.37 32.73
CA PRO A 65 -10.33 -26.60 34.09
C PRO A 65 -10.64 -28.06 34.47
N SER A 66 -9.59 -28.78 34.82
CA SER A 66 -9.67 -30.12 35.41
C SER A 66 -10.49 -30.03 36.69
N ARG A 67 -11.75 -30.47 36.60
CA ARG A 67 -12.65 -30.61 37.74
C ARG A 67 -12.22 -31.89 38.48
N ALA A 68 -11.42 -31.73 39.52
CA ALA A 68 -11.14 -32.81 40.46
C ALA A 68 -12.42 -33.13 41.24
N MET A 69 -12.74 -34.42 41.32
CA MET A 69 -13.78 -35.03 42.15
C MET A 69 -13.11 -36.10 42.99
#